data_AF-A0A7C4RT91-F1
#
_entry.id   AF-A0A7C4RT91-F1
#
_cell.length_a   1.000
_cell.length_b   1.000
_cell.length_c   1.000
_cell.angle_alpha   90.00
_cell.angle_beta   90.00
_cell.angle_gamma   90.00
#
_symmetry.space_group_name_H-M   'P 1'
#
loop_
_entity.id
_entity.type
_entity.pdbx_description
1 polymer ?
#
loop_
_entity_poly.entity_id
_entity_poly.type
_entity_poly.pdbx_seq_one_letter_code
_entity_poly.pdbx_strand_id
1 'polypeptide(L)'
;MTIVEPQFQEELKRYGQDAVTMCFNCGTCSAICPLLGEHFPRQMIRYAQIGAKGRIIAAAGDLWRCLHCGLCTQSCPRGAKPGELILSLKRYVTASWRRA
;
A
#
# COMPACT_ATOMS: atom_id res chain seq x y z
N MET A 1 -15.50 -7.59 10.18
CA MET A 1 -15.37 -8.30 8.88
C MET A 1 -15.09 -7.27 7.79
N THR A 2 -14.34 -7.57 6.73
CA THR A 2 -14.22 -6.69 5.53
C THR A 2 -14.45 -7.51 4.28
N ILE A 3 -14.98 -6.88 3.23
CA ILE A 3 -15.14 -7.53 1.92
C ILE A 3 -13.78 -7.51 1.21
N VAL A 4 -13.48 -8.61 0.53
CA VAL A 4 -12.22 -8.87 -0.14
C VAL A 4 -12.50 -8.97 -1.64
N GLU A 5 -11.83 -8.16 -2.44
CA GLU A 5 -11.97 -8.11 -3.91
C GLU A 5 -10.70 -8.68 -4.59
N PRO A 6 -10.68 -9.97 -4.98
CA PRO A 6 -9.46 -10.66 -5.41
C PRO A 6 -8.74 -10.04 -6.61
N GLN A 7 -9.45 -9.28 -7.45
CA GLN A 7 -8.92 -8.65 -8.66
C GLN A 7 -8.43 -7.21 -8.43
N PHE A 8 -8.39 -6.73 -7.18
CA PHE A 8 -7.96 -5.36 -6.89
C PHE A 8 -6.54 -5.03 -7.38
N GLN A 9 -5.67 -6.03 -7.46
CA GLN A 9 -4.30 -5.86 -7.97
C GLN A 9 -4.28 -5.38 -9.43
N GLU A 10 -5.21 -5.85 -10.26
CA GLU A 10 -5.36 -5.38 -11.65
C GLU A 10 -5.90 -3.95 -11.70
N GLU A 11 -6.81 -3.60 -10.78
CA GLU A 11 -7.30 -2.22 -10.64
C GLU A 11 -6.14 -1.26 -10.26
N LEU A 12 -5.25 -1.68 -9.37
CA LEU A 12 -4.09 -0.89 -8.92
C LEU A 12 -3.09 -0.55 -10.04
N LYS A 13 -3.02 -1.34 -11.12
CA LYS A 13 -2.20 -1.01 -12.29
C LYS A 13 -2.61 0.33 -12.90
N ARG A 14 -3.91 0.67 -12.88
CA ARG A 14 -4.42 1.96 -13.36
C ARG A 14 -3.94 3.15 -12.53
N TYR A 15 -3.51 2.90 -11.29
CA TYR A 15 -2.96 3.89 -10.38
C TYR A 15 -1.42 3.91 -10.35
N GLY A 16 -0.77 3.06 -11.17
CA GLY A 16 0.67 3.02 -11.34
C GLY A 16 1.40 1.98 -10.47
N GLN A 17 0.71 0.97 -9.97
CA GLN A 17 1.35 -0.13 -9.24
C GLN A 17 1.16 -1.49 -9.94
N ASP A 18 2.27 -2.16 -10.20
CA ASP A 18 2.38 -3.46 -10.87
C ASP A 18 3.10 -4.54 -10.04
N ALA A 19 3.83 -4.14 -9.00
CA ALA A 19 4.74 -5.02 -8.25
C ALA A 19 4.19 -5.53 -6.90
N VAL A 20 2.93 -5.22 -6.56
CA VAL A 20 2.36 -5.51 -5.23
C VAL A 20 2.34 -7.01 -4.89
N THR A 21 2.22 -7.87 -5.90
CA THR A 21 2.22 -9.35 -5.79
C THR A 21 3.57 -9.92 -5.42
N MET A 22 4.66 -9.18 -5.65
CA MET A 22 6.03 -9.63 -5.33
C MET A 22 6.31 -9.66 -3.83
N CYS A 23 5.53 -8.94 -3.02
CA CYS A 23 5.71 -8.88 -1.58
C CYS A 23 5.34 -10.21 -0.91
N PHE A 24 6.23 -10.74 -0.07
CA PHE A 24 5.99 -11.94 0.74
C PHE A 24 5.85 -11.61 2.24
N ASN A 25 5.61 -10.34 2.56
CA ASN A 25 5.31 -9.84 3.91
C ASN A 25 6.45 -9.96 4.96
N CYS A 26 7.73 -9.88 4.56
CA CYS A 26 8.87 -9.96 5.47
C CYS A 26 9.02 -8.82 6.50
N GLY A 27 8.46 -7.64 6.22
CA GLY A 27 8.43 -6.51 7.17
C GLY A 27 9.66 -5.61 7.21
N THR A 28 10.68 -5.81 6.37
CA THR A 28 11.83 -4.88 6.26
C THR A 28 11.41 -3.42 6.07
N CYS A 29 10.38 -3.17 5.26
CA CYS A 29 9.85 -1.85 5.02
C CYS A 29 9.23 -1.18 6.26
N SER A 30 8.70 -1.96 7.20
CA SER A 30 8.15 -1.46 8.45
C SER A 30 9.23 -1.17 9.48
N ALA A 31 10.29 -1.97 9.52
CA ALA A 31 11.42 -1.73 10.41
C ALA A 31 12.22 -0.47 10.04
N ILE A 32 12.30 -0.12 8.74
CA ILE A 32 13.13 0.99 8.26
C ILE A 32 12.40 2.34 8.21
N CYS A 33 11.07 2.39 8.39
CA CYS A 33 10.34 3.64 8.28
C CYS A 33 10.54 4.49 9.55
N PRO A 34 11.10 5.71 9.46
CA PRO A 34 11.36 6.53 10.65
C PRO A 34 10.13 7.26 11.19
N LEU A 35 9.03 7.31 10.41
CA LEU A 35 7.84 8.12 10.72
C LEU A 35 6.64 7.29 11.18
N LEU A 36 6.50 6.08 10.63
CA LEU A 36 5.29 5.27 10.76
C LEU A 36 5.66 3.94 11.41
N GLY A 37 5.11 3.71 12.60
CA GLY A 37 5.37 2.52 13.42
C GLY A 37 4.45 1.32 13.15
N GLU A 38 4.72 0.26 13.90
CA GLU A 38 4.05 -1.06 13.92
C GLU A 38 4.12 -1.85 12.61
N HIS A 39 3.33 -1.47 11.61
CA HIS A 39 3.07 -2.32 10.45
C HIS A 39 2.99 -1.57 9.12
N PHE A 40 3.10 -0.25 9.10
CA PHE A 40 3.17 0.52 7.86
C PHE A 40 4.55 0.36 7.21
N PRO A 41 4.70 0.30 5.87
CA PRO A 41 3.66 0.17 4.84
C PRO A 41 3.24 -1.29 4.58
N ARG A 42 3.84 -2.29 5.26
CA ARG A 42 3.57 -3.73 5.06
C ARG A 42 2.09 -4.08 5.16
N GLN A 43 1.36 -3.50 6.11
CA GLN A 43 -0.07 -3.75 6.29
C GLN A 43 -0.89 -3.29 5.08
N MET A 44 -0.57 -2.12 4.53
CA MET A 44 -1.19 -1.58 3.31
C MET A 44 -0.90 -2.47 2.11
N ILE A 45 0.31 -3.01 2.01
CA ILE A 45 0.66 -4.02 1.00
C ILE A 45 -0.23 -5.24 1.16
N ARG A 46 -0.39 -5.77 2.38
CA ARG A 46 -1.23 -6.95 2.60
C ARG A 46 -2.69 -6.69 2.21
N TYR A 47 -3.24 -5.53 2.57
CA TYR A 47 -4.60 -5.16 2.18
C TYR A 47 -4.76 -5.04 0.67
N ALA A 48 -3.78 -4.45 -0.02
CA ALA A 48 -3.77 -4.38 -1.47
C ALA A 48 -3.66 -5.77 -2.13
N GLN A 49 -2.84 -6.66 -1.57
CA GLN A 49 -2.69 -8.03 -2.09
C GLN A 49 -3.97 -8.84 -2.02
N ILE A 50 -4.68 -8.77 -0.90
CA ILE A 50 -5.93 -9.53 -0.75
C ILE A 50 -7.11 -8.78 -1.38
N GLY A 51 -7.02 -7.46 -1.58
CA GLY A 51 -8.14 -6.66 -2.08
C GLY A 51 -9.09 -6.18 -0.99
N ALA A 52 -8.60 -5.94 0.23
CA ALA A 52 -9.38 -5.42 1.34
C ALA A 52 -9.56 -3.88 1.24
N LYS A 53 -10.26 -3.42 0.20
CA LYS A 53 -10.44 -1.99 -0.11
C LYS A 53 -11.03 -1.18 1.04
N GLY A 54 -12.02 -1.74 1.75
CA GLY A 54 -12.60 -1.09 2.93
C GLY A 54 -11.59 -0.83 4.04
N ARG A 55 -10.60 -1.70 4.23
CA ARG A 55 -9.51 -1.49 5.22
C ARG A 55 -8.54 -0.39 4.77
N ILE A 56 -8.25 -0.32 3.48
CA ILE A 56 -7.38 0.72 2.90
C ILE A 56 -8.04 2.10 3.10
N ILE A 57 -9.33 2.22 2.81
CA ILE A 57 -10.08 3.47 2.98
C ILE A 57 -10.17 3.85 4.46
N ALA A 58 -10.47 2.89 5.35
CA ALA A 58 -10.55 3.14 6.79
C ALA A 58 -9.22 3.61 7.39
N ALA A 59 -8.09 3.13 6.86
CA ALA A 59 -6.74 3.51 7.29
C ALA A 59 -6.13 4.61 6.38
N ALA A 60 -6.95 5.33 5.59
CA ALA A 60 -6.45 6.28 4.60
C ALA A 60 -5.52 7.34 5.21
N GLY A 61 -5.78 7.83 6.42
CA GLY A 61 -4.94 8.84 7.08
C GLY A 61 -3.45 8.48 7.11
N ASP A 62 -3.11 7.19 7.23
CA ASP A 62 -1.74 6.68 7.27
C ASP A 62 -0.99 6.91 5.96
N LEU A 63 -1.70 6.87 4.83
CA LEU A 63 -1.10 7.09 3.54
C LEU A 63 -0.56 8.53 3.45
N TRP A 64 -1.26 9.53 4.00
CA TRP A 64 -0.87 10.96 3.96
C TRP A 64 0.25 11.30 4.94
N ARG A 65 0.48 10.45 5.96
CA ARG A 65 1.65 10.54 6.83
C ARG A 65 2.94 10.10 6.13
N CYS A 66 2.85 9.37 5.00
CA CYS A 66 4.02 8.99 4.22
C CYS A 66 4.56 10.19 3.41
N LEU A 67 5.79 10.62 3.73
CA LEU A 67 6.54 11.66 3.01
C LEU A 67 7.25 11.15 1.74
N HIS A 68 7.08 9.88 1.39
CA HIS A 68 7.65 9.29 0.18
C HIS A 68 9.19 9.42 0.08
N CYS A 69 9.91 9.18 1.19
CA CYS A 69 11.38 9.25 1.22
C CYS A 69 12.10 8.10 0.50
N GLY A 70 11.39 7.02 0.12
CA GLY A 70 11.93 5.92 -0.69
C GLY A 70 12.73 4.83 0.05
N LEU A 71 13.05 4.99 1.34
CA LEU A 71 13.84 4.01 2.11
C LEU A 71 13.26 2.58 2.03
N CYS A 72 11.94 2.44 2.20
CA CYS A 72 11.27 1.15 2.13
C CYS A 72 11.36 0.46 0.76
N THR A 73 11.45 1.23 -0.33
CA THR A 73 11.62 0.72 -1.69
C THR A 73 13.04 0.28 -1.93
N GLN A 74 14.04 1.06 -1.51
CA GLN A 74 15.45 0.73 -1.63
C GLN A 74 15.82 -0.54 -0.83
N SER A 75 15.25 -0.70 0.36
CA SER A 75 15.54 -1.85 1.23
C SER A 75 14.70 -3.10 0.93
N CYS A 76 13.81 -3.08 -0.06
CA CYS A 76 12.93 -4.22 -0.33
C CYS A 76 13.67 -5.38 -1.03
N PRO A 77 13.84 -6.56 -0.40
CA PRO A 77 14.62 -7.67 -0.98
C PRO A 77 13.95 -8.32 -2.19
N ARG A 78 12.66 -8.05 -2.43
CA ARG A 78 11.90 -8.57 -3.57
C ARG A 78 11.59 -7.51 -4.61
N GLY A 79 11.98 -6.25 -4.41
CA GLY A 79 11.64 -5.17 -5.32
C GLY A 79 10.12 -4.92 -5.43
N ALA A 80 9.35 -5.13 -4.36
CA ALA A 80 7.89 -4.93 -4.35
C ALA A 80 7.44 -3.46 -4.30
N LYS A 81 8.39 -2.51 -4.33
CA LYS A 81 8.20 -1.05 -4.36
C LYS A 81 7.12 -0.53 -3.37
N PRO A 82 7.31 -0.69 -2.05
CA PRO A 82 6.33 -0.25 -1.05
C PRO A 82 5.98 1.24 -1.14
N GLY A 83 6.95 2.13 -1.43
CA GLY A 83 6.70 3.57 -1.53
C GLY A 83 5.72 3.93 -2.67
N GLU A 84 5.84 3.23 -3.78
CA GLU A 84 5.09 3.38 -5.01
C GLU A 84 3.69 2.79 -4.85
N LEU A 85 3.56 1.70 -4.08
CA LEU A 85 2.25 1.26 -3.62
C LEU A 85 1.55 2.35 -2.83
N ILE A 86 2.22 2.96 -1.83
CA ILE A 86 1.59 3.99 -1.01
C ILE A 86 1.13 5.17 -1.87
N LEU A 87 1.95 5.62 -2.82
CA LEU A 87 1.57 6.66 -3.77
C LEU A 87 0.35 6.25 -4.62
N SER A 88 0.31 5.01 -5.10
CA SER A 88 -0.81 4.47 -5.87
C SER A 88 -2.09 4.38 -5.03
N LEU A 89 -1.97 4.00 -3.75
CA LEU A 89 -3.10 3.97 -2.81
C LEU A 89 -3.61 5.37 -2.50
N LYS A 90 -2.75 6.40 -2.40
CA LYS A 90 -3.20 7.80 -2.29
C LYS A 90 -4.11 8.16 -3.48
N ARG A 91 -3.67 7.86 -4.72
CA ARG A 91 -4.45 8.12 -5.94
C ARG A 91 -5.78 7.36 -5.94
N TYR A 92 -5.76 6.08 -5.59
CA TYR A 92 -6.96 5.24 -5.48
C TYR A 92 -7.96 5.79 -4.47
N VAL A 93 -7.51 6.15 -3.27
CA VAL A 93 -8.40 6.70 -2.22
C VAL A 93 -8.97 8.05 -2.63
N THR A 94 -8.14 8.95 -3.18
CA THR A 94 -8.64 10.25 -3.71
C THR A 94 -9.66 10.06 -4.82
N ALA A 95 -9.45 9.10 -5.73
CA ALA A 95 -10.41 8.78 -6.78
C ALA A 95 -11.70 8.17 -6.23
N SER A 96 -11.62 7.39 -5.15
CA SER A 96 -12.77 6.76 -4.50
C SER A 96 -13.63 7.78 -3.75
N TRP A 97 -13.01 8.75 -3.07
CA TRP A 97 -13.73 9.82 -2.35
C TRP A 97 -14.43 10.81 -3.28
N ARG A 98 -13.89 11.07 -4.48
CA ARG A 98 -14.58 11.93 -5.47
C ARG A 98 -15.84 11.31 -6.09
N ARG A 99 -16.03 10.01 -5.90
CA ARG A 99 -17.16 9.25 -6.47
C ARG A 99 -18.23 8.90 -5.43
N ALA A 100 -17.95 9.17 -4.16
CA ALA A 100 -18.91 9.05 -3.05
C ALA A 100 -19.62 10.38 -2.85
#